data_AF-A0A2S6PLZ0-F1
#
_entry.id   AF-A0A2S6PLZ0-F1
#
_cell.length_a   1.000
_cell.length_b   1.000
_cell.length_c   1.000
_cell.angle_alpha   90.00
_cell.angle_beta   90.00
_cell.angle_gamma   90.00
#
_symmetry.space_group_name_H-M   'P 1'
#
loop_
_entity.id
_entity.type
_entity.pdbx_description
1 polymer ?
#
loop_
_entity_poly.entity_id
_entity_poly.type
_entity_poly.pdbx_seq_one_letter_code
_entity_poly.pdbx_strand_id
1 'polypeptide(L)' 'MTAHPRPLPGPDRLTWDQSAGRACVYCARPLTSGAVHVGTIRDRLGAHVLDTEAWAGPCCSTTASPDSER' A
#
# COMPACT_ATOMS: atom_id res chain seq x y z
N MET A 1 -13.59 5.97 -17.21
CA MET A 1 -12.15 6.31 -17.14
C MET A 1 -11.50 5.35 -16.16
N THR A 2 -10.68 4.41 -16.63
CA THR A 2 -9.98 3.46 -15.75
C THR A 2 -8.85 4.19 -15.04
N ALA A 3 -8.99 4.42 -13.73
CA ALA A 3 -7.89 4.90 -12.90
C ALA A 3 -6.75 3.86 -13.00
N HIS A 4 -5.62 4.25 -13.57
CA HIS A 4 -4.44 3.38 -13.53
C HIS A 4 -4.02 3.21 -12.08
N PRO A 5 -3.92 1.97 -11.57
CA PRO A 5 -3.43 1.75 -10.22
C PRO A 5 -2.02 2.32 -10.11
N ARG A 6 -1.78 3.15 -9.09
CA ARG A 6 -0.44 3.68 -8.80
C ARG A 6 0.50 2.47 -8.58
N PRO A 7 1.65 2.42 -9.25
CA PRO A 7 2.58 1.30 -9.09
C PRO A 7 3.07 1.22 -7.64
N LEU A 8 3.17 0.00 -7.12
CA LEU A 8 3.77 -0.24 -5.82
C LEU A 8 5.27 0.06 -5.87
N PRO A 9 5.86 0.64 -4.79
CA PRO A 9 7.31 0.75 -4.66
C PRO A 9 7.98 -0.62 -4.67
N GLY A 10 9.27 -0.64 -5.03
CA GLY A 10 10.10 -1.82 -4.82
C GLY A 10 10.34 -2.09 -3.32
N PRO A 11 10.58 -3.36 -2.93
CA PRO A 11 10.79 -3.75 -1.53
C PRO A 11 12.00 -3.05 -0.89
N ASP A 12 13.02 -2.74 -1.68
CA ASP A 12 14.23 -2.01 -1.28
C ASP A 12 13.99 -0.56 -0.87
N ARG A 13 12.82 0.00 -1.23
CA ARG A 13 12.46 1.40 -0.96
C ARG A 13 11.54 1.58 0.22
N LEU A 14 11.05 0.49 0.82
CA LEU A 14 10.14 0.56 1.94
C LEU A 14 10.88 0.89 3.23
N THR A 15 10.31 1.77 4.03
CA THR A 15 10.69 1.85 5.45
C THR A 15 10.16 0.63 6.19
N TRP A 16 10.75 0.34 7.35
CA TRP A 16 10.28 -0.76 8.19
C TRP A 16 8.78 -0.65 8.52
N ASP A 17 8.28 0.55 8.82
CA ASP A 17 6.86 0.76 9.10
C ASP A 17 5.97 0.50 7.88
N GLN A 18 6.44 0.78 6.67
CA GLN A 18 5.70 0.45 5.45
C GLN A 18 5.66 -1.06 5.24
N SER A 19 6.80 -1.75 5.45
CA SER A 19 6.88 -3.22 5.34
C SER A 19 6.05 -3.94 6.41
N ALA A 20 5.91 -3.34 7.60
CA ALA A 20 5.09 -3.88 8.69
C ALA A 20 3.60 -3.56 8.55
N GLY A 21 3.16 -2.89 7.48
CA GLY A 21 1.76 -2.47 7.29
C GLY A 21 1.30 -1.37 8.26
N ARG A 22 2.24 -0.64 8.89
CA ARG A 22 1.98 0.43 9.87
C ARG A 22 1.96 1.82 9.26
N ALA A 23 2.55 1.99 8.08
CA ALA A 23 2.61 3.25 7.36
C ALA A 23 2.13 3.10 5.92
N CYS A 24 1.55 4.17 5.37
CA CYS A 24 1.10 4.22 4.00
C CYS A 24 2.25 3.92 3.04
N VAL A 25 2.07 2.94 2.17
CA VAL A 25 3.11 2.50 1.21
C VAL A 25 3.58 3.62 0.29
N TYR A 26 2.76 4.65 0.07
CA TYR A 26 3.07 5.75 -0.84
C TYR A 26 3.67 7.00 -0.18
N CYS A 27 3.30 7.31 1.08
CA CYS A 27 3.66 8.58 1.72
C CYS A 27 4.27 8.43 3.12
N ALA A 28 4.45 7.19 3.60
CA ALA A 28 5.03 6.84 4.90
C ALA A 28 4.31 7.41 6.14
N ARG A 29 3.13 8.03 5.99
CA ARG A 29 2.34 8.48 7.14
C ARG A 29 1.77 7.28 7.89
N PRO A 30 1.71 7.34 9.24
CA PRO A 30 1.12 6.28 10.05
C PRO A 30 -0.30 5.95 9.61
N LEU A 31 -0.59 4.66 9.53
CA LEU A 31 -1.93 4.14 9.29
C LEU A 31 -2.63 3.98 10.64
N THR A 32 -3.87 4.44 10.68
CA THR A 32 -4.75 4.26 11.83
C THR A 32 -6.00 3.54 11.35
N SER A 33 -7.06 4.27 11.02
CA SER A 33 -8.29 3.73 10.45
C SER A 33 -8.41 4.07 8.96
N GLY A 34 -9.20 3.28 8.24
CA GLY A 34 -9.48 3.50 6.81
C GLY A 34 -8.32 3.17 5.86
N ALA A 35 -7.32 2.42 6.33
CA ALA A 35 -6.32 1.86 5.43
C ALA A 35 -6.95 0.82 4.50
N VAL A 36 -6.55 0.83 3.24
CA VAL A 36 -6.99 -0.17 2.25
C VAL A 36 -5.78 -0.97 1.76
N HIS A 37 -5.99 -2.25 1.53
CA HIS A 37 -5.01 -3.11 0.90
C HIS A 37 -4.89 -2.74 -0.58
N VAL A 38 -3.68 -2.43 -1.04
CA VAL A 38 -3.40 -2.00 -2.42
C VAL A 38 -2.58 -3.00 -3.22
N GLY A 39 -2.16 -4.11 -2.60
CA GLY A 39 -1.50 -5.23 -3.26
C GLY A 39 -0.40 -5.84 -2.42
N THR A 40 0.31 -6.81 -3.00
CA THR A 40 1.43 -7.49 -2.34
C THR A 40 2.71 -7.22 -3.11
N ILE A 41 3.70 -6.64 -2.44
CA ILE A 41 5.05 -6.49 -2.98
C ILE A 41 5.75 -7.83 -2.81
N ARG A 42 6.15 -8.43 -3.94
CA ARG A 42 6.81 -9.74 -3.93
C ARG A 42 8.31 -9.58 -3.76
N ASP A 43 8.88 -10.32 -2.82
CA ASP A 43 10.32 -10.30 -2.58
C ASP A 43 10.83 -11.63 -2.03
N ARG A 44 12.12 -11.92 -2.26
CA ARG A 44 12.77 -13.16 -1.84
C ARG A 44 14.22 -12.93 -1.46
N LEU A 45 14.63 -13.56 -0.36
CA LEU A 45 16.03 -13.64 0.07
C LEU A 45 16.43 -15.11 0.19
N GLY A 46 17.09 -15.65 -0.84
CA GLY A 46 17.38 -17.08 -0.92
C GLY A 46 16.09 -17.91 -0.91
N ALA A 47 15.95 -18.79 0.09
CA ALA A 47 14.75 -19.61 0.28
C ALA A 47 13.63 -18.89 1.06
N HIS A 48 13.90 -17.71 1.63
CA HIS A 48 12.93 -16.95 2.40
C HIS A 48 12.03 -16.11 1.49
N VAL A 49 10.72 -16.24 1.67
CA VAL A 49 9.72 -15.37 1.04
C VAL A 49 9.53 -14.15 1.95
N LEU A 50 9.73 -12.95 1.40
CA LEU A 50 9.66 -11.67 2.11
C LEU A 50 8.51 -10.80 1.57
N ASP A 51 7.49 -11.48 1.04
CA ASP A 51 6.30 -10.82 0.50
C ASP A 51 5.69 -9.90 1.55
N THR A 52 5.39 -8.68 1.12
CA THR A 52 4.95 -7.60 1.98
C THR A 52 3.57 -7.14 1.53
N GLU A 53 2.59 -7.18 2.43
CA GLU A 53 1.28 -6.58 2.19
C GLU A 53 1.42 -5.05 2.16
N ALA A 54 0.99 -4.43 1.07
CA ALA A 54 1.02 -3.00 0.90
C ALA A 54 -0.33 -2.39 1.26
N TRP A 55 -0.29 -1.42 2.17
CA TRP A 55 -1.46 -0.71 2.68
C TRP A 55 -1.37 0.78 2.35
N ALA A 56 -2.47 1.38 1.93
CA ALA A 56 -2.58 2.82 1.68
C ALA A 56 -3.60 3.45 2.61
N GLY A 57 -3.24 4.57 3.23
CA GLY A 57 -4.18 5.35 4.04
C GLY A 57 -5.09 6.22 3.19
N PRO A 58 -6.16 6.81 3.77
CA PRO A 58 -7.13 7.65 3.06
C PRO A 58 -6.53 8.76 2.20
N CYS A 59 -5.35 9.28 2.59
CA CYS A 59 -4.64 10.31 1.82
C CYS A 59 -4.06 9.84 0.47
N CYS A 60 -3.92 8.53 0.26
CA CYS A 60 -3.33 7.96 -0.96
C CYS A 60 -4.15 6.80 -1.54
N SER A 61 -5.20 6.36 -0.83
CA SER A 61 -6.12 5.31 -1.27
C SER A 61 -7.29 5.82 -2.09
N THR A 62 -7.45 7.15 -2.24
CA THR A 62 -8.48 7.75 -3.10
C THR A 62 -8.18 7.48 -4.58
N THR A 63 -8.34 6.23 -4.98
CA THR A 63 -8.93 5.90 -6.26
C THR A 63 -10.32 6.54 -6.23
N ALA A 64 -10.56 7.52 -7.09
CA ALA A 64 -11.89 8.14 -7.21
C ALA A 64 -12.96 7.05 -7.36
N SER A 65 -13.79 6.87 -6.34
CA SER A 65 -15.13 6.31 -6.49
C SER A 65 -16.08 7.39 -5.98
N PRO A 66 -16.64 8.22 -6.89
CA PRO A 66 -17.80 9.02 -6.53
C PRO A 66 -19.00 8.07 -6.59
N ASP A 67 -19.32 7.42 -5.47
CA ASP A 67 -20.68 6.98 -5.16
C ASP A 67 -20.73 6.38 -3.75
N SER A 68 -20.81 7.26 -2.78
CA SER A 68 -21.62 7.01 -1.59
C SER A 68 -22.94 7.76 -1.80
N GLU A 69 -23.82 7.22 -2.64
CA GLU A 69 -25.21 7.69 -2.72
C GLU A 69 -26.15 6.54 -2.36
N ARG A 70 -26.52 6.54 -1.08
CA ARG A 70 -27.85 6.28 -0.49
C ARG A 70 -28.61 4.98 -0.79
#